data_AF-A0A1F0R9B5-F1
#
_entry.id   AF-A0A1F0R9B5-F1
#
_cell.length_a   1.000
_cell.length_b   1.000
_cell.length_c   1.000
_cell.angle_alpha   90.00
_cell.angle_beta   90.00
_cell.angle_gamma   90.00
#
_symmetry.space_group_name_H-M   'P 1'
#
loop_
_entity.id
_entity.type
_entity.pdbx_description
1 polymer ?
#
loop_
_entity_poly.entity_id
_entity_poly.type
_entity_poly.pdbx_seq_one_letter_code
_entity_poly.pdbx_strand_id
1 'polypeptide(L)'
;MCGSVIAHYFNFYKSKPSITRAERRRLIKAGYFKIEQKRDAPKNNSKPSFNRAKEISKFSDFAYRKENTPRGAKSFATMFQKNGSLTHGILAHNEEYAIAKWANQKGYKNLDKKSKNDIGKIIGEYSKGYNPKLSRVVNSNEWDWHKY
;
A
#
# COMPACT_ATOMS: atom_id res chain seq x y z
N MET A 1 -12.80 -74.90 16.81
CA MET A 1 -11.40 -74.46 16.77
C MET A 1 -11.33 -73.09 16.10
N CYS A 2 -10.50 -72.22 16.68
CA CYS A 2 -10.33 -70.82 16.34
C CYS A 2 -9.69 -70.59 14.97
N GLY A 3 -9.91 -69.40 14.40
CA GLY A 3 -9.22 -68.88 13.22
C GLY A 3 -9.97 -67.66 12.67
N SER A 4 -9.88 -66.47 13.26
CA SER A 4 -8.81 -65.46 13.09
C SER A 4 -9.09 -64.47 11.95
N VAL A 5 -9.43 -63.23 12.36
CA VAL A 5 -8.83 -61.94 11.92
C VAL A 5 -9.44 -61.18 10.71
N ILE A 6 -9.90 -59.96 11.03
CA ILE A 6 -10.10 -58.71 10.25
C ILE A 6 -11.48 -58.43 9.63
N ALA A 7 -11.88 -57.15 9.79
CA ALA A 7 -13.01 -56.40 9.25
C ALA A 7 -14.35 -56.65 9.98
N HIS A 8 -14.94 -55.72 10.74
CA HIS A 8 -15.11 -54.29 10.49
C HIS A 8 -15.19 -53.53 11.83
N TYR A 9 -14.18 -52.71 12.10
CA TYR A 9 -14.42 -51.41 12.73
C TYR A 9 -15.23 -50.60 11.71
N PHE A 10 -16.45 -50.16 12.03
CA PHE A 10 -16.91 -48.80 11.75
C PHE A 10 -18.35 -48.58 12.23
N ASN A 11 -18.53 -47.40 12.82
CA ASN A 11 -19.78 -46.65 12.94
C ASN A 11 -20.88 -47.23 13.82
N PHE A 12 -20.92 -46.76 15.07
CA PHE A 12 -22.17 -46.29 15.66
C PHE A 12 -21.95 -45.20 16.73
N TYR A 13 -21.18 -44.15 16.42
CA TYR A 13 -21.28 -42.89 17.19
C TYR A 13 -22.48 -42.10 16.68
N LYS A 14 -23.65 -42.45 17.23
CA LYS A 14 -24.89 -41.68 17.12
C LYS A 14 -24.65 -40.23 17.56
N SER A 15 -25.19 -39.32 16.76
CA SER A 15 -25.17 -37.87 16.84
C SER A 15 -25.05 -37.29 18.26
N LYS A 16 -23.99 -36.51 18.52
CA LYS A 16 -24.03 -35.50 19.59
C LYS A 16 -25.05 -34.43 19.17
N PRO A 17 -26.02 -34.05 20.02
CA PRO A 17 -26.90 -32.94 19.68
C PRO A 17 -26.04 -31.68 19.52
N SER A 18 -26.20 -30.98 18.39
CA SER A 18 -25.59 -29.68 18.18
C SER A 18 -26.15 -28.73 19.24
N ILE A 19 -25.29 -28.24 20.14
CA ILE A 19 -25.67 -27.26 21.16
C ILE A 19 -26.40 -26.11 20.48
N THR A 20 -27.60 -25.81 20.97
CA THR A 20 -28.40 -24.72 20.42
C THR A 20 -27.76 -23.37 20.71
N ARG A 21 -28.06 -22.35 19.91
CA ARG A 21 -27.52 -20.99 20.09
C ARG A 21 -27.84 -20.42 21.48
N ALA A 22 -28.97 -20.81 22.06
CA ALA A 22 -29.39 -20.40 23.40
C ALA A 22 -28.56 -21.08 24.51
N GLU A 23 -28.33 -22.38 24.40
CA GLU A 23 -27.48 -23.13 25.34
C GLU A 23 -26.03 -22.66 25.28
N ARG A 24 -25.50 -22.38 24.08
CA ARG A 24 -24.16 -21.82 23.93
C ARG A 24 -23.99 -20.49 24.66
N ARG A 25 -25.00 -19.61 24.60
CA ARG A 25 -24.98 -18.33 25.34
C ARG A 25 -25.01 -18.54 26.85
N ARG A 26 -25.82 -19.49 27.34
CA ARG A 26 -25.86 -19.84 28.77
C ARG A 26 -24.51 -20.37 29.27
N LEU A 27 -23.86 -21.23 28.50
CA LEU A 27 -22.56 -21.81 28.86
C LEU A 27 -21.41 -20.79 28.80
N ILE A 28 -21.45 -19.82 27.87
CA ILE A 28 -20.52 -18.68 27.88
C ILE A 28 -20.75 -17.80 29.12
N LYS A 29 -22.01 -17.51 29.47
CA LYS A 29 -22.35 -16.71 30.67
C LYS A 29 -21.94 -17.40 31.97
N ALA A 30 -22.05 -18.73 32.01
CA ALA A 30 -21.66 -19.55 33.15
C ALA A 30 -20.14 -19.87 33.18
N GLY A 31 -19.34 -19.29 32.28
CA GLY A 31 -17.87 -19.39 32.30
C GLY A 31 -17.29 -20.70 31.76
N TYR A 32 -18.12 -21.63 31.28
CA TYR A 32 -17.68 -22.91 30.73
C TYR A 32 -17.03 -22.78 29.34
N PHE A 33 -17.28 -21.70 28.61
CA PHE A 33 -16.61 -21.39 27.35
C PHE A 33 -15.93 -20.02 27.41
N LYS A 34 -14.61 -19.99 27.16
CA LYS A 34 -13.89 -18.75 26.91
C LYS A 34 -14.28 -18.22 25.53
N ILE A 35 -14.69 -16.95 25.46
CA ILE A 35 -14.75 -16.25 24.18
C ILE A 35 -13.30 -16.13 23.72
N GLU A 36 -12.91 -16.92 22.72
CA GLU A 36 -11.72 -16.60 21.96
C GLU A 36 -11.95 -15.20 21.41
N GLN A 37 -11.24 -14.22 22.00
CA GLN A 37 -11.11 -12.91 21.39
C GLN A 37 -10.58 -13.18 20.00
N LYS A 38 -11.46 -13.09 19.00
CA LYS A 38 -11.01 -12.90 17.63
C LYS A 38 -10.06 -11.72 17.72
N ARG A 39 -8.77 -12.01 17.62
CA ARG A 39 -7.74 -10.99 17.42
C ARG A 39 -8.33 -10.08 16.36
N ASP A 40 -8.56 -8.82 16.72
CA ASP A 40 -9.04 -7.83 15.78
C ASP A 40 -8.21 -8.02 14.51
N ALA A 41 -8.88 -8.39 13.41
CA ALA A 41 -8.24 -8.35 12.12
C ALA A 41 -7.57 -6.97 12.04
N PRO A 42 -6.29 -6.87 11.62
CA PRO A 42 -5.58 -5.60 11.65
C PRO A 42 -6.49 -4.60 10.96
N LYS A 43 -6.95 -3.58 11.70
CA LYS A 43 -7.77 -2.49 11.17
C LYS A 43 -7.10 -2.14 9.87
N ASN A 44 -7.78 -2.40 8.76
CA ASN A 44 -7.32 -2.00 7.46
C ASN A 44 -7.43 -0.47 7.50
N ASN A 45 -6.41 0.16 8.07
CA ASN A 45 -6.16 1.59 8.03
C ASN A 45 -5.89 1.84 6.55
N SER A 46 -6.96 1.88 5.74
CA SER A 46 -6.86 2.24 4.35
C SER A 46 -6.26 3.63 4.39
N LYS A 47 -4.95 3.73 4.13
CA LYS A 47 -4.28 5.00 3.98
C LYS A 47 -5.17 5.82 3.04
N PRO A 48 -5.52 7.08 3.39
CA PRO A 48 -6.37 7.89 2.54
C PRO A 48 -5.82 7.82 1.12
N SER A 49 -6.68 7.45 0.17
CA SER A 49 -6.26 7.26 -1.21
C SER A 49 -5.64 8.57 -1.70
N PHE A 50 -4.46 8.47 -2.30
CA PHE A 50 -3.77 9.64 -2.80
C PHE A 50 -4.61 10.29 -3.92
N ASN A 51 -4.97 11.55 -3.74
CA ASN A 51 -5.70 12.32 -4.73
C ASN A 51 -4.76 13.36 -5.36
N ARG A 52 -4.32 13.09 -6.59
CA ARG A 52 -3.37 13.93 -7.32
C ARG A 52 -3.78 15.40 -7.34
N ALA A 53 -5.00 15.71 -7.77
CA ALA A 53 -5.45 17.09 -7.94
C ALA A 53 -5.48 17.87 -6.62
N LYS A 54 -5.97 17.23 -5.54
CA LYS A 54 -6.01 17.83 -4.21
C LYS A 54 -4.63 18.01 -3.60
N GLU A 55 -3.69 17.10 -3.87
CA GLU A 55 -2.34 17.21 -3.33
C GLU A 55 -1.54 18.31 -4.04
N ILE A 56 -1.61 18.36 -5.37
CA ILE A 56 -0.93 19.39 -6.18
C ILE A 56 -1.38 20.80 -5.76
N SER A 57 -2.68 21.02 -5.57
CA SER A 57 -3.18 22.34 -5.15
C SER A 57 -2.60 22.76 -3.80
N LYS A 58 -2.54 21.84 -2.83
CA LYS A 58 -1.96 22.11 -1.50
C LYS A 58 -0.45 22.38 -1.53
N PHE A 59 0.29 21.79 -2.46
CA PHE A 59 1.74 22.04 -2.59
C PHE A 59 2.10 23.46 -3.06
N SER A 60 1.12 24.26 -3.46
CA SER A 60 1.30 25.70 -3.69
C SER A 60 1.60 26.44 -2.39
N ASP A 61 1.07 25.97 -1.26
CA ASP A 61 1.34 26.51 0.06
C ASP A 61 2.77 26.13 0.52
N PHE A 62 3.55 27.12 0.94
CA PHE A 62 4.92 26.92 1.37
C PHE A 62 5.03 26.10 2.67
N ALA A 63 4.20 26.39 3.68
CA ALA A 63 4.21 25.68 4.95
C ALA A 63 3.83 24.21 4.72
N TYR A 64 2.78 23.97 3.93
CA TYR A 64 2.37 22.61 3.57
C TYR A 64 3.48 21.86 2.85
N ARG A 65 4.12 22.48 1.85
CA ARG A 65 5.23 21.89 1.11
C ARG A 65 6.40 21.54 2.01
N LYS A 66 6.77 22.41 2.96
CA LYS A 66 7.85 22.16 3.91
C LYS A 66 7.56 20.94 4.80
N GLU A 67 6.34 20.80 5.28
CA GLU A 67 5.94 19.70 6.17
C GLU A 67 5.73 18.37 5.44
N ASN A 68 5.23 18.42 4.20
CA ASN A 68 4.80 17.23 3.46
C ASN A 68 5.83 16.73 2.44
N THR A 69 6.88 17.50 2.15
CA THR A 69 7.97 17.03 1.30
C THR A 69 8.80 16.01 2.07
N PRO A 70 8.87 14.74 1.61
CA PRO A 70 9.63 13.71 2.31
C PRO A 70 11.12 14.04 2.43
N ARG A 71 11.75 13.58 3.51
CA ARG A 71 13.21 13.62 3.63
C ARG A 71 13.85 12.87 2.46
N GLY A 72 14.88 13.48 1.85
CA GLY A 72 15.54 12.92 0.67
C GLY A 72 14.82 13.19 -0.66
N ALA A 73 13.72 13.95 -0.68
CA ALA A 73 13.02 14.27 -1.94
C ALA A 73 13.57 15.50 -2.68
N LYS A 74 14.54 16.23 -2.12
CA LYS A 74 15.07 17.47 -2.74
C LYS A 74 15.68 17.19 -4.12
N SER A 75 16.60 16.22 -4.20
CA SER A 75 17.23 15.80 -5.47
C SER A 75 16.19 15.35 -6.49
N PHE A 76 15.22 14.58 -6.02
CA PHE A 76 14.12 14.06 -6.83
C PHE A 76 13.29 15.19 -7.45
N ALA A 77 12.87 16.18 -6.66
CA ALA A 77 12.14 17.34 -7.16
C ALA A 77 12.98 18.18 -8.13
N THR A 78 14.25 18.43 -7.80
CA THR A 78 15.17 19.21 -8.65
C THR A 78 15.38 18.56 -10.01
N MET A 79 15.39 17.22 -10.12
CA MET A 79 15.49 16.52 -11.40
C MET A 79 14.34 16.91 -12.34
N PHE A 80 13.09 16.93 -11.85
CA PHE A 80 11.95 17.37 -12.68
C PHE A 80 12.06 18.85 -13.07
N GLN A 81 12.46 19.70 -12.13
CA GLN A 81 12.59 21.14 -12.36
C GLN A 81 13.65 21.45 -13.43
N LYS A 82 14.76 20.70 -13.47
CA LYS A 82 15.78 20.84 -14.51
C LYS A 82 15.35 20.31 -15.87
N ASN A 83 14.56 19.24 -15.88
CA ASN A 83 13.88 18.76 -17.09
C ASN A 83 12.59 19.57 -17.39
N GLY A 84 12.51 20.82 -16.93
CA GLY A 84 11.32 21.67 -17.08
C GLY A 84 10.86 21.82 -18.52
N SER A 85 11.80 21.89 -19.48
CA SER A 85 11.50 21.95 -20.92
C SER A 85 10.76 20.70 -21.42
N LEU A 86 11.20 19.51 -20.98
CA LEU A 86 10.60 18.22 -21.37
C LEU A 86 9.28 17.93 -20.62
N THR A 87 9.14 18.49 -19.43
CA THR A 87 7.97 18.26 -18.56
C THR A 87 6.91 19.36 -18.67
N HIS A 88 7.18 20.42 -19.45
CA HIS A 88 6.25 21.50 -19.68
C HIS A 88 4.93 20.99 -20.29
N GLY A 89 3.81 21.34 -19.67
CA GLY A 89 2.47 20.85 -20.07
C GLY A 89 2.20 19.37 -19.73
N ILE A 90 3.15 18.67 -19.14
CA ILE A 90 3.01 17.27 -18.69
C ILE A 90 2.90 17.21 -17.18
N LEU A 91 3.82 17.88 -16.48
CA LEU A 91 3.70 18.12 -15.05
C LEU A 91 2.90 19.38 -14.79
N ALA A 92 1.93 19.28 -13.89
CA ALA A 92 1.32 20.44 -13.29
C ALA A 92 2.33 21.11 -12.33
N HIS A 93 2.12 22.40 -12.07
CA HIS A 93 2.96 23.14 -11.15
C HIS A 93 2.99 22.47 -9.76
N ASN A 94 4.18 22.22 -9.21
CA ASN A 94 4.43 21.52 -7.94
C ASN A 94 4.10 20.01 -7.92
N GLU A 95 3.81 19.38 -9.07
CA GLU A 95 3.52 17.95 -9.12
C GLU A 95 4.71 17.08 -8.69
N GLU A 96 5.96 17.55 -8.86
CA GLU A 96 7.16 16.86 -8.39
C GLU A 96 7.13 16.57 -6.88
N TYR A 97 6.58 17.49 -6.08
CA TYR A 97 6.41 17.31 -4.64
C TYR A 97 5.27 16.33 -4.32
N ALA A 98 4.20 16.37 -5.12
CA ALA A 98 3.09 15.43 -5.00
C ALA A 98 3.53 13.99 -5.31
N ILE A 99 4.35 13.79 -6.34
CA ILE A 99 4.96 12.48 -6.68
C ILE A 99 5.84 12.01 -5.53
N ALA A 100 6.69 12.87 -4.98
CA ALA A 100 7.55 12.51 -3.86
C ALA A 100 6.72 12.07 -2.63
N LYS A 101 5.68 12.83 -2.28
CA LYS A 101 4.77 12.49 -1.17
C LYS A 101 4.07 11.15 -1.41
N TRP A 102 3.53 10.94 -2.61
CA TRP A 102 2.92 9.67 -3.00
C TRP A 102 3.91 8.51 -2.84
N ALA A 103 5.14 8.68 -3.30
CA ALA A 103 6.17 7.65 -3.20
C ALA A 103 6.45 7.29 -1.73
N ASN A 104 6.54 8.29 -0.85
CA ASN A 104 6.69 8.06 0.59
C ASN A 104 5.47 7.33 1.19
N GLN A 105 4.24 7.72 0.82
CA GLN A 105 3.02 7.03 1.27
C GLN A 105 2.99 5.55 0.85
N LYS A 106 3.55 5.23 -0.32
CA LYS A 106 3.77 3.88 -0.84
C LYS A 106 4.90 3.10 -0.16
N GLY A 107 5.74 3.78 0.64
CA GLY A 107 6.85 3.17 1.38
C GLY A 107 8.23 3.42 0.77
N TYR A 108 8.31 4.14 -0.34
CA TYR A 108 9.59 4.55 -0.94
C TYR A 108 10.21 5.69 -0.13
N LYS A 109 11.17 5.36 0.74
CA LYS A 109 11.93 6.32 1.55
C LYS A 109 13.27 6.66 0.89
N ASN A 110 13.87 7.78 1.31
CA ASN A 110 15.21 8.25 0.89
C ASN A 110 15.39 8.25 -0.63
N LEU A 111 14.54 9.02 -1.33
CA LEU A 111 14.53 9.07 -2.79
C LEU A 111 15.87 9.53 -3.39
N ASP A 112 16.66 10.30 -2.65
CA ASP A 112 18.00 10.74 -3.01
C ASP A 112 19.05 9.62 -3.04
N LYS A 113 18.81 8.51 -2.33
CA LYS A 113 19.72 7.36 -2.27
C LYS A 113 19.36 6.26 -3.26
N LYS A 114 18.28 6.43 -4.02
CA LYS A 114 17.80 5.44 -4.98
C LYS A 114 18.58 5.54 -6.29
N SER A 115 18.76 4.40 -6.95
CA SER A 115 19.34 4.36 -8.29
C SER A 115 18.42 5.01 -9.31
N LYS A 116 18.97 5.44 -10.47
CA LYS A 116 18.17 5.91 -11.62
C LYS A 116 17.05 4.93 -11.97
N ASN A 117 17.37 3.64 -12.02
CA ASN A 117 16.41 2.58 -12.34
C ASN A 117 15.27 2.48 -11.31
N ASP A 118 15.56 2.61 -10.02
CA ASP A 118 14.53 2.58 -8.98
C ASP A 118 13.65 3.82 -9.03
N ILE A 119 14.23 4.99 -9.29
CA ILE A 119 13.47 6.22 -9.50
C ILE A 119 12.57 6.09 -10.74
N GLY A 120 13.08 5.57 -11.85
CA GLY A 120 12.30 5.29 -13.06
C GLY A 120 11.11 4.36 -12.79
N LYS A 121 11.29 3.30 -11.99
CA LYS A 121 10.19 2.41 -11.56
C LYS A 121 9.14 3.13 -10.73
N ILE A 122 9.55 3.95 -9.76
CA ILE A 122 8.64 4.74 -8.91
C ILE A 122 7.81 5.69 -9.77
N ILE A 123 8.46 6.41 -10.69
CA ILE A 123 7.79 7.33 -11.60
C ILE A 123 6.85 6.57 -12.54
N GLY A 124 7.26 5.41 -13.06
CA GLY A 124 6.43 4.55 -13.89
C GLY A 124 5.17 4.07 -13.16
N GLU A 125 5.28 3.66 -11.90
CA GLU A 125 4.13 3.26 -11.10
C GLU A 125 3.19 4.45 -10.83
N TYR A 126 3.73 5.62 -10.47
CA TYR A 126 2.92 6.83 -10.33
C TYR A 126 2.17 7.16 -11.63
N SER A 127 2.91 7.14 -12.75
CA SER A 127 2.40 7.53 -14.06
C SER A 127 1.20 6.70 -14.49
N LYS A 128 1.20 5.39 -14.22
CA LYS A 128 0.08 4.48 -14.54
C LYS A 128 -1.24 4.91 -13.91
N GLY A 129 -1.21 5.42 -12.68
CA GLY A 129 -2.43 5.80 -11.94
C GLY A 129 -2.83 7.26 -12.11
N TYR A 130 -1.88 8.14 -12.43
CA TYR A 130 -2.05 9.57 -12.19
C TYR A 130 -1.63 10.48 -13.36
N ASN A 131 -0.59 10.10 -14.11
CA ASN A 131 -0.07 10.89 -15.22
C ASN A 131 0.62 10.00 -16.29
N PRO A 132 -0.13 9.37 -17.21
CA PRO A 132 0.43 8.40 -18.15
C PRO A 132 1.48 8.96 -19.11
N LYS A 133 1.43 10.27 -19.40
CA LYS A 133 2.39 10.94 -20.29
C LYS A 133 3.79 11.03 -19.66
N LEU A 134 3.86 11.14 -18.34
CA LEU A 134 5.11 11.29 -17.60
C LEU A 134 6.08 10.13 -17.82
N SER A 135 5.57 8.89 -17.84
CA SER A 135 6.41 7.71 -18.07
C SER A 135 7.07 7.71 -19.45
N ARG A 136 6.45 8.32 -20.47
CA ARG A 136 7.05 8.39 -21.82
C ARG A 136 8.23 9.33 -21.84
N VAL A 137 8.10 10.49 -21.19
CA VAL A 137 9.14 11.51 -21.14
C VAL A 137 10.34 11.06 -20.34
N VAL A 138 10.11 10.46 -19.17
CA VAL A 138 11.21 9.99 -18.28
C VAL A 138 11.99 8.82 -18.91
N ASN A 139 11.36 8.05 -19.79
CA ASN A 139 12.01 6.97 -20.52
C ASN A 139 12.65 7.43 -21.85
N SER A 140 12.57 8.72 -22.19
CA SER A 140 13.19 9.24 -23.41
C SER A 140 14.71 9.39 -23.23
N ASN A 141 15.45 9.35 -24.33
CA ASN A 141 16.90 9.58 -24.33
C ASN A 141 17.27 11.03 -23.99
N GLU A 142 16.32 11.95 -24.05
CA GLU A 142 16.51 13.36 -23.74
C GLU A 142 16.43 13.65 -22.23
N TRP A 143 15.91 12.70 -21.44
CA TRP A 143 15.77 12.87 -20.00
C TRP A 143 17.13 12.93 -19.30
N ASP A 144 17.45 14.09 -18.70
CA ASP A 144 18.63 14.23 -17.87
C ASP A 144 18.33 13.74 -16.45
N TRP A 145 19.01 12.67 -16.04
CA TRP A 145 18.93 12.14 -14.69
C TRP A 145 19.61 13.01 -13.63
N HIS A 146 19.94 14.28 -13.93
CA HIS A 146 20.66 15.23 -13.08
C HIS A 146 20.65 14.91 -11.58
N LYS A 147 21.85 14.61 -11.04
CA LYS A 147 22.14 14.15 -9.67
C LYS A 147 21.90 12.66 -9.37
N TYR A 148 21.22 11.91 -10.25
CA TYR A 148 21.09 10.44 -10.19
C TYR A 148 21.98 9.76 -11.21
#